data_AF-A0A662MNN3-F1
#
_entry.id   AF-A0A662MNN3-F1
#
_cell.length_a   1.000
_cell.length_b   1.000
_cell.length_c   1.000
_cell.angle_alpha   90.00
_cell.angle_beta   90.00
_cell.angle_gamma   90.00
#
_symmetry.space_group_name_H-M   'P 1'
#
loop_
_entity.id
_entity.type
_entity.pdbx_description
1 polymer ?
#
loop_
_entity_poly.entity_id
_entity_poly.type
_entity_poly.pdbx_seq_one_letter_code
_entity_poly.pdbx_strand_id
1 'polypeptide(L)'
;MRIVIRDRPYDIYLIIFLSTLLFLIIWLLPGTKSLRVVLGLPFILFFPGWVTVSALFPEKRGLDFLERVAISFGLSIAIVPLLGLALNYTWYANPKLGIRLWTVLPSLYIYIITMSILAAFRRIALDPEDRFEILLNISFPEEDTTPLDKALTVILVASIILSIATLIYVIVTPKEGEHFTVFYVLGPSGMAYDYPRNLTVGENATVILGVKNHEYKTVTYTIVVYPALREGNYTREFLEV
;
A
#
# COMPACT_ATOMS: atom_id res chain seq x y z
N MET A 1 31.28 -15.71 16.86
CA MET A 1 30.75 -17.08 16.76
C MET A 1 30.46 -17.36 15.28
N ARG A 2 31.11 -18.35 14.67
CA ARG A 2 31.08 -18.58 13.22
C ARG A 2 30.08 -19.71 12.92
N ILE A 3 28.84 -19.36 12.55
CA ILE A 3 27.84 -20.33 12.12
C ILE A 3 27.89 -20.35 10.58
N VAL A 4 28.41 -21.43 10.01
CA VAL A 4 28.48 -21.61 8.55
C VAL A 4 27.39 -22.59 8.15
N ILE A 5 26.37 -22.11 7.44
CA ILE A 5 25.32 -22.94 6.87
C ILE A 5 25.62 -23.07 5.38
N ARG A 6 26.14 -24.23 4.95
CA ARG A 6 26.82 -24.40 3.64
C ARG A 6 26.05 -25.18 2.57
N ASP A 7 25.21 -26.14 2.97
CA ASP A 7 24.78 -27.17 2.02
C ASP A 7 23.50 -26.84 1.23
N ARG A 8 22.61 -26.01 1.78
CA ARG A 8 21.31 -25.69 1.17
C ARG A 8 20.93 -24.21 1.31
N PRO A 9 20.08 -23.68 0.41
CA PRO A 9 19.62 -22.29 0.48
C PRO A 9 18.55 -22.10 1.58
N TYR A 10 18.96 -22.17 2.85
CA TYR A 10 18.03 -22.09 3.98
C TYR A 10 17.33 -20.73 4.11
N ASP A 11 17.98 -19.65 3.69
CA ASP A 11 17.36 -18.33 3.56
C ASP A 11 16.17 -18.34 2.60
N ILE A 12 16.29 -19.03 1.46
CA ILE A 12 15.20 -19.15 0.48
C ILE A 12 14.06 -19.99 1.05
N TYR A 13 14.37 -21.12 1.70
CA TYR A 13 13.33 -21.93 2.35
C TYR A 13 12.61 -21.19 3.47
N LEU A 14 13.34 -20.40 4.26
CA LEU A 14 12.77 -19.55 5.29
C LEU A 14 11.81 -18.52 4.69
N ILE A 15 12.16 -17.90 3.57
CA ILE A 15 11.28 -16.94 2.88
C ILE A 15 10.06 -17.62 2.28
N ILE A 16 10.20 -18.81 1.68
CA ILE A 16 9.05 -19.58 1.19
C ILE A 16 8.10 -19.91 2.36
N PHE A 17 8.63 -20.43 3.46
CA PHE A 17 7.83 -20.76 4.65
C PHE A 17 7.12 -19.51 5.21
N LEU A 18 7.87 -18.43 5.44
CA LEU A 18 7.35 -17.21 6.04
C LEU A 18 6.36 -16.50 5.10
N SER A 19 6.62 -16.48 3.79
CA SER A 19 5.68 -15.93 2.80
C SER A 19 4.38 -16.72 2.74
N THR A 20 4.44 -18.05 2.81
CA THR A 20 3.26 -18.92 2.86
C THR A 20 2.46 -18.70 4.14
N LEU A 21 3.15 -18.65 5.29
CA LEU A 21 2.52 -18.37 6.58
C LEU A 21 1.82 -17.01 6.60
N LEU A 22 2.50 -15.96 6.13
CA LEU A 22 1.93 -14.61 6.07
C LEU A 22 0.76 -14.52 5.09
N PHE A 23 0.87 -15.16 3.92
CA PHE A 23 -0.23 -15.27 2.97
C PHE A 23 -1.46 -15.89 3.63
N LEU A 24 -1.29 -17.03 4.32
CA LEU A 24 -2.37 -17.72 5.02
C LEU A 24 -2.98 -16.87 6.14
N ILE A 25 -2.15 -16.25 6.99
CA ILE A 25 -2.62 -15.37 8.08
C ILE A 25 -3.48 -14.23 7.51
N ILE A 26 -2.99 -13.54 6.48
CA ILE A 26 -3.71 -12.42 5.87
C ILE A 26 -4.98 -12.91 5.19
N TRP A 27 -4.95 -14.05 4.51
CA TRP A 27 -6.08 -14.64 3.80
C TRP A 27 -7.20 -15.13 4.74
N LEU A 28 -6.84 -15.87 5.79
CA LEU A 28 -7.78 -16.51 6.72
C LEU A 28 -8.35 -15.57 7.79
N LEU A 29 -7.68 -14.45 8.07
CA LEU A 29 -8.12 -13.49 9.09
C LEU A 29 -8.60 -12.13 8.52
N PRO A 30 -9.74 -12.10 7.79
CA PRO A 30 -10.68 -11.00 7.63
C PRO A 30 -10.42 -9.65 8.29
N GLY A 31 -10.65 -9.71 9.60
CA GLY A 31 -11.06 -8.58 10.41
C GLY A 31 -9.93 -7.86 11.13
N THR A 32 -8.70 -8.37 11.09
CA THR A 32 -7.57 -7.80 11.82
C THR A 32 -6.78 -6.80 10.97
N LYS A 33 -7.40 -5.62 10.71
CA LYS A 33 -6.80 -4.57 9.86
C LYS A 33 -5.40 -4.16 10.31
N SER A 34 -5.19 -3.89 11.60
CA SER A 34 -3.88 -3.44 12.12
C SER A 34 -2.80 -4.51 12.01
N LEU A 35 -3.14 -5.76 12.32
CA LEU A 35 -2.21 -6.89 12.22
C LEU A 35 -1.75 -7.11 10.78
N ARG A 36 -2.66 -6.97 9.80
CA ARG A 36 -2.32 -7.07 8.38
C ARG A 36 -1.35 -5.97 7.92
N VAL A 37 -1.49 -4.74 8.42
CA VAL A 37 -0.57 -3.66 8.09
C VAL A 37 0.82 -3.95 8.66
N VAL A 38 0.89 -4.33 9.94
CA VAL A 38 2.16 -4.62 10.62
C VAL A 38 2.89 -5.81 9.98
N LEU A 39 2.18 -6.88 9.64
CA LEU A 39 2.76 -8.07 9.02
C LEU A 39 3.01 -7.90 7.51
N GLY A 40 2.15 -7.14 6.82
CA GLY A 40 2.24 -6.91 5.38
C GLY A 40 3.38 -5.97 5.00
N LEU A 41 3.75 -5.03 5.87
CA LEU A 41 4.85 -4.08 5.60
C LEU A 41 6.20 -4.77 5.37
N PRO A 42 6.73 -5.59 6.30
CA PRO A 42 7.99 -6.30 6.09
C PRO A 42 7.94 -7.26 4.90
N PHE A 43 6.78 -7.90 4.71
CA PHE A 43 6.53 -8.79 3.58
C PHE A 43 6.70 -8.10 2.23
N ILE A 44 6.12 -6.89 2.11
CA ILE A 44 6.18 -6.08 0.89
C ILE A 44 7.55 -5.44 0.70
N LEU A 45 8.17 -4.95 1.77
CA LEU A 45 9.39 -4.13 1.69
C LEU A 45 10.68 -4.95 1.56
N PHE A 46 10.67 -6.25 1.87
CA PHE A 46 11.91 -7.03 1.92
C PHE A 46 11.89 -8.29 1.07
N PHE A 47 10.82 -9.09 1.14
CA PHE A 47 10.82 -10.44 0.57
C PHE A 47 10.96 -10.45 -0.96
N PRO A 48 10.19 -9.66 -1.74
CA PRO A 48 10.29 -9.70 -3.20
C PRO A 48 11.68 -9.27 -3.68
N GLY A 49 12.30 -8.29 -3.03
CA GLY A 49 13.66 -7.88 -3.34
C GLY A 49 14.69 -8.95 -2.96
N TRP A 50 14.60 -9.56 -1.78
CA TRP A 50 15.57 -10.58 -1.35
C TRP A 50 15.60 -11.79 -2.28
N VAL A 51 14.44 -12.31 -2.67
CA VAL A 51 14.37 -13.46 -3.59
C VAL A 51 14.89 -13.10 -4.97
N THR A 52 14.71 -11.85 -5.40
CA THR A 52 15.19 -11.36 -6.69
C THR A 52 16.69 -11.14 -6.69
N VAL A 53 17.24 -10.51 -5.65
CA VAL A 53 18.70 -10.40 -5.47
C VAL A 53 19.33 -11.78 -5.39
N SER A 54 18.71 -12.71 -4.67
CA SER A 54 19.16 -14.10 -4.58
C SER A 54 19.08 -14.85 -5.91
N ALA A 55 18.11 -14.51 -6.77
CA ALA A 55 18.00 -15.06 -8.11
C ALA A 55 19.00 -14.43 -9.08
N LEU A 56 19.28 -13.13 -8.99
CA LEU A 56 20.19 -12.43 -9.89
C LEU A 56 21.66 -12.69 -9.54
N PHE A 57 21.98 -12.67 -8.25
CA PHE A 57 23.32 -12.84 -7.69
C PHE A 57 23.34 -14.02 -6.71
N PRO A 58 23.36 -15.27 -7.21
CA PRO A 58 23.38 -16.47 -6.34
C PRO A 58 24.74 -16.71 -5.64
N GLU A 59 25.81 -16.08 -6.13
CA GLU A 59 27.20 -16.31 -5.73
C GLU A 59 27.63 -15.51 -4.49
N LYS A 60 28.53 -16.07 -3.67
CA LYS A 60 29.04 -15.42 -2.46
C LYS A 60 29.90 -14.18 -2.73
N ARG A 61 30.72 -14.21 -3.78
CA ARG A 61 31.71 -13.15 -4.07
C ARG A 61 31.13 -11.92 -4.76
N GLY A 62 29.86 -11.96 -5.20
CA GLY A 62 29.26 -10.88 -5.96
C GLY A 62 28.77 -9.70 -5.11
N LEU A 63 28.21 -9.97 -3.93
CA LEU A 63 27.65 -8.96 -3.03
C LEU A 63 27.80 -9.39 -1.59
N ASP A 64 28.27 -8.48 -0.74
CA ASP A 64 28.33 -8.72 0.70
C ASP A 64 26.92 -8.78 1.31
N PHE A 65 26.80 -9.31 2.53
CA PHE A 65 25.51 -9.47 3.21
C PHE A 65 24.76 -8.12 3.33
N LEU A 66 25.46 -7.05 3.74
CA LEU A 66 24.83 -5.75 3.92
C LEU A 66 24.38 -5.13 2.60
N GLU A 67 25.18 -5.30 1.54
CA GLU A 67 24.82 -4.86 0.18
C GLU A 67 23.58 -5.59 -0.32
N ARG A 68 23.49 -6.91 -0.10
CA ARG A 68 22.30 -7.70 -0.44
C ARG A 68 21.07 -7.20 0.29
N VAL A 69 21.17 -6.90 1.58
CA VAL A 69 20.06 -6.32 2.36
C VAL A 69 19.63 -4.98 1.77
N ALA A 70 20.58 -4.07 1.52
CA ALA A 70 20.29 -2.74 0.97
C ALA A 70 19.65 -2.80 -0.42
N ILE A 71 20.23 -3.59 -1.33
CA ILE A 71 19.69 -3.77 -2.68
C ILE A 71 18.31 -4.45 -2.62
N SER A 72 18.07 -5.39 -1.70
CA SER A 72 16.76 -6.04 -1.53
C SER A 72 15.67 -5.04 -1.13
N PHE A 73 15.97 -4.11 -0.25
CA PHE A 73 15.04 -3.02 0.07
C PHE A 73 14.73 -2.15 -1.15
N GLY A 74 15.77 -1.67 -1.83
CA GLY A 74 15.61 -0.83 -3.03
C GLY A 74 14.82 -1.52 -4.13
N LEU A 75 15.10 -2.80 -4.37
CA LEU A 75 14.45 -3.57 -5.41
C LEU A 75 12.99 -3.90 -5.06
N SER A 76 12.66 -4.11 -3.79
CA SER A 76 11.25 -4.26 -3.36
C SER A 76 10.44 -2.99 -3.61
N ILE A 77 11.02 -1.83 -3.31
CA ILE A 77 10.42 -0.51 -3.57
C ILE A 77 10.18 -0.29 -5.07
N ALA A 78 11.00 -0.88 -5.95
CA ALA A 78 10.78 -0.85 -7.39
C ALA A 78 9.73 -1.87 -7.86
N ILE A 79 9.87 -3.14 -7.46
CA ILE A 79 9.05 -4.26 -7.94
C ILE A 79 7.60 -4.12 -7.52
N VAL A 80 7.33 -3.78 -6.26
CA VAL A 80 5.97 -3.82 -5.72
C VAL A 80 5.06 -2.79 -6.40
N PRO A 81 5.44 -1.50 -6.56
CA PRO A 81 4.63 -0.54 -7.29
C PRO A 81 4.47 -0.91 -8.76
N LEU A 82 5.52 -1.42 -9.42
CA LEU A 82 5.42 -1.88 -10.81
C LEU A 82 4.44 -3.05 -10.95
N LEU A 83 4.46 -3.99 -10.00
CA LEU A 83 3.51 -5.10 -9.95
C LEU A 83 2.10 -4.59 -9.69
N GLY A 84 1.92 -3.62 -8.78
CA GLY A 84 0.65 -2.93 -8.55
C GLY A 84 0.13 -2.23 -9.81
N LEU A 85 1.01 -1.56 -10.55
CA LEU A 85 0.67 -0.90 -11.82
C LEU A 85 0.28 -1.92 -12.90
N ALA A 86 1.01 -3.03 -13.00
CA ALA A 86 0.65 -4.12 -13.90
C ALA A 86 -0.72 -4.71 -13.55
N LEU A 87 -1.00 -4.89 -12.26
CA LEU A 87 -2.30 -5.35 -11.79
C LEU A 87 -3.43 -4.34 -12.02
N ASN A 88 -3.14 -3.05 -12.12
CA ASN A 88 -4.15 -2.05 -12.45
C ASN A 88 -4.82 -2.33 -13.79
N TYR A 89 -4.05 -2.82 -14.78
CA TYR A 89 -4.60 -3.18 -16.09
C TYR A 89 -5.53 -4.40 -16.05
N THR A 90 -5.46 -5.24 -15.00
CA THR A 90 -6.36 -6.39 -14.87
C THR A 90 -7.81 -5.98 -14.63
N TRP A 91 -8.05 -4.75 -14.16
CA TRP A 91 -9.40 -4.17 -14.07
C TRP A 91 -10.11 -4.12 -15.42
N TYR A 92 -9.37 -3.80 -16.49
CA TYR A 92 -9.93 -3.75 -17.83
C TYR A 92 -10.41 -5.12 -18.31
N ALA A 93 -9.73 -6.19 -17.91
CA ALA A 93 -10.10 -7.56 -18.25
C ALA A 93 -11.23 -8.13 -17.35
N ASN A 94 -11.29 -7.73 -16.09
CA ASN A 94 -12.33 -8.14 -15.15
C ASN A 94 -12.55 -7.06 -14.07
N PRO A 95 -13.76 -6.48 -13.94
CA PRO A 95 -14.06 -5.45 -12.94
C PRO A 95 -13.91 -5.91 -11.47
N LYS A 96 -13.73 -7.21 -11.23
CA LYS A 96 -13.41 -7.74 -9.89
C LYS A 96 -11.90 -7.76 -9.61
N LEU A 97 -11.07 -7.66 -10.65
CA LEU A 97 -9.61 -7.59 -10.59
C LEU A 97 -9.15 -6.13 -10.66
N GLY A 98 -8.02 -5.80 -10.06
CA GLY A 98 -7.51 -4.43 -9.96
C GLY A 98 -6.57 -4.30 -8.75
N ILE A 99 -6.27 -3.07 -8.31
CA ILE A 99 -5.46 -2.85 -7.10
C ILE A 99 -6.32 -3.11 -5.85
N ARG A 100 -6.62 -4.38 -5.60
CA ARG A 100 -7.37 -4.89 -4.45
C ARG A 100 -6.52 -5.91 -3.70
N LEU A 101 -6.74 -6.05 -2.40
CA LEU A 101 -6.02 -7.02 -1.57
C LEU A 101 -6.04 -8.44 -2.16
N TRP A 102 -7.22 -8.88 -2.61
CA TRP A 102 -7.44 -10.21 -3.20
C TRP A 102 -6.73 -10.44 -4.53
N THR A 103 -6.23 -9.39 -5.18
CA THR A 103 -5.45 -9.47 -6.40
C THR A 103 -3.96 -9.28 -6.10
N VAL A 104 -3.61 -8.25 -5.31
CA VAL A 104 -2.22 -7.92 -4.97
C VAL A 104 -1.56 -9.03 -4.16
N LEU A 105 -2.24 -9.57 -3.15
CA LEU A 105 -1.65 -10.55 -2.25
C LEU A 105 -1.30 -11.88 -2.97
N PRO A 106 -2.20 -12.53 -3.73
CA PRO A 106 -1.84 -13.72 -4.51
C PRO A 106 -0.78 -13.45 -5.56
N SER A 107 -0.83 -12.33 -6.28
CA SER A 107 0.16 -12.01 -7.30
C SER A 107 1.56 -11.81 -6.72
N LEU A 108 1.67 -11.10 -5.59
CA LEU A 108 2.93 -10.93 -4.88
C LEU A 108 3.45 -12.26 -4.34
N TYR A 109 2.57 -13.10 -3.79
CA TYR A 109 2.93 -14.46 -3.34
C TYR A 109 3.46 -15.32 -4.49
N ILE A 110 2.76 -15.37 -5.63
CA ILE A 110 3.20 -16.12 -6.82
C ILE A 110 4.56 -15.62 -7.31
N TYR A 111 4.76 -14.30 -7.34
CA TYR A 111 6.05 -13.69 -7.69
C TYR A 111 7.16 -14.18 -6.75
N ILE A 112 6.94 -14.09 -5.44
CA ILE A 112 7.92 -14.50 -4.42
C ILE A 112 8.26 -15.99 -4.57
N ILE A 113 7.26 -16.86 -4.74
CA ILE A 113 7.48 -18.30 -4.90
C ILE A 113 8.26 -18.59 -6.19
N THR A 114 7.86 -18.00 -7.32
CA THR A 114 8.54 -18.19 -8.61
C THR A 114 10.01 -17.76 -8.53
N MET A 115 10.27 -16.57 -7.98
CA MET A 115 11.64 -16.06 -7.81
C MET A 115 12.44 -16.86 -6.79
N SER A 116 11.81 -17.36 -5.73
CA SER A 116 12.46 -18.24 -4.74
C SER A 116 12.90 -19.56 -5.38
N ILE A 117 12.03 -20.17 -6.19
CA ILE A 117 12.35 -21.39 -6.93
C ILE A 117 13.51 -21.14 -7.89
N LEU A 118 13.46 -20.06 -8.68
CA LEU A 118 14.54 -19.67 -9.58
C LEU A 118 15.87 -19.43 -8.83
N ALA A 119 15.82 -18.72 -7.71
CA ALA A 119 16.98 -18.47 -6.87
C ALA A 119 17.58 -19.76 -6.30
N ALA A 120 16.73 -20.70 -5.84
CA ALA A 120 17.18 -21.99 -5.35
C ALA A 120 17.84 -22.81 -6.46
N PHE A 121 17.24 -22.85 -7.66
CA PHE A 121 17.82 -23.54 -8.81
C PHE A 121 19.17 -22.96 -9.19
N ARG A 122 19.28 -21.63 -9.33
CA ARG A 122 20.53 -20.96 -9.68
C ARG A 122 21.61 -21.16 -8.61
N ARG A 123 21.25 -21.22 -7.32
CA ARG A 123 22.22 -21.42 -6.24
C ARG A 123 22.68 -22.88 -6.11
N ILE A 124 21.80 -23.85 -6.34
CA ILE A 124 22.16 -25.28 -6.30
C ILE A 124 23.05 -25.66 -7.50
N ALA A 125 22.90 -24.98 -8.64
CA ALA A 125 23.74 -25.16 -9.82
C ALA A 125 25.19 -24.68 -9.65
N LEU A 126 25.49 -23.91 -8.60
CA LEU A 126 26.85 -23.48 -8.26
C LEU A 126 27.59 -24.55 -7.44
N ASP A 127 28.91 -24.57 -7.61
CA ASP A 127 29.80 -25.34 -6.74
C ASP A 127 29.64 -24.92 -5.28
N PRO A 128 29.71 -25.87 -4.31
CA PRO A 128 29.45 -25.58 -2.90
C PRO A 128 30.26 -24.43 -2.30
N GLU A 129 31.45 -24.17 -2.85
CA GLU A 129 32.37 -23.13 -2.37
C GLU A 129 31.96 -21.70 -2.81
N ASP A 130 31.24 -21.58 -3.93
CA ASP A 130 30.81 -20.30 -4.50
C ASP A 130 29.38 -19.93 -4.11
N ARG A 131 28.65 -20.83 -3.44
CA ARG A 131 27.29 -20.57 -2.94
C ARG A 131 27.31 -19.47 -1.89
N PHE A 132 26.34 -18.56 -1.98
CA PHE A 132 26.15 -17.54 -0.95
C PHE A 132 26.04 -18.15 0.45
N GLU A 133 26.87 -17.64 1.37
CA GLU A 133 26.88 -17.99 2.79
C GLU A 133 26.55 -16.73 3.60
N ILE A 134 25.70 -16.86 4.63
CA ILE A 134 25.43 -15.76 5.56
C ILE A 134 26.63 -15.65 6.49
N LEU A 135 27.57 -14.77 6.15
CA LEU A 135 28.65 -14.36 7.05
C LEU A 135 28.25 -13.05 7.72
N LEU A 136 27.75 -13.13 8.95
CA LEU A 136 27.60 -11.97 9.82
C LEU A 136 28.99 -11.56 10.32
N ASN A 137 29.75 -10.86 9.47
CA ASN A 137 30.99 -10.23 9.89
C ASN A 137 30.66 -8.81 10.34
N ILE A 138 30.30 -8.66 11.62
CA ILE A 138 30.06 -7.35 12.23
C ILE A 138 31.44 -6.76 12.53
N SER A 139 32.09 -6.23 11.50
CA SER A 139 33.29 -5.43 11.64
C SER A 139 32.83 -4.02 12.05
N PHE A 140 32.94 -3.68 13.33
CA PHE A 140 32.84 -2.28 13.72
C PHE A 140 34.07 -1.57 13.14
N PRO A 141 33.91 -0.52 12.31
CA PRO A 141 35.05 0.23 11.82
C PRO A 141 35.83 0.78 13.03
N GLU A 142 37.12 0.45 13.11
CA GLU A 142 38.03 1.09 14.07
C GLU A 142 38.07 2.60 13.76
N GLU A 143 37.91 3.37 14.83
CA GLU A 143 37.39 4.74 14.80
C GLU A 143 38.51 5.76 14.56
N ASP A 144 38.91 5.94 13.29
CA ASP A 144 39.59 7.16 12.82
C ASP A 144 38.56 8.04 12.09
N THR A 145 37.58 8.58 12.82
CA THR A 145 36.52 9.43 12.23
C THR A 145 36.86 10.90 12.33
N THR A 146 36.73 11.64 11.22
CA THR A 146 36.92 13.09 11.20
C THR A 146 35.75 13.80 11.90
N PRO A 147 35.90 15.05 12.38
CA PRO A 147 34.79 15.78 13.01
C PRO A 147 33.58 15.95 12.07
N LEU A 148 33.81 15.97 10.75
CA LEU A 148 32.74 15.96 9.74
C LEU A 148 31.97 14.63 9.76
N ASP A 149 32.67 13.49 9.80
CA ASP A 149 32.05 12.16 9.83
C ASP A 149 31.20 11.97 11.08
N LYS A 150 31.67 12.50 12.22
CA LYS A 150 30.92 12.49 13.48
C LYS A 150 29.65 13.35 13.39
N ALA A 151 29.74 14.54 12.80
CA ALA A 151 28.58 15.40 12.58
C ALA A 151 27.57 14.74 11.62
N LEU A 152 28.03 14.16 10.51
CA LEU A 152 27.19 13.45 9.55
C LEU A 152 26.50 12.24 10.19
N THR A 153 27.21 11.50 11.04
CA THR A 153 26.64 10.35 11.77
C THR A 153 25.57 10.80 12.75
N VAL A 154 25.78 11.88 13.51
CA VAL A 154 24.77 12.44 14.42
C VAL A 154 23.53 12.89 13.65
N ILE A 155 23.72 13.60 12.54
CA ILE A 155 22.61 14.04 11.67
C ILE A 155 21.86 12.83 11.09
N LEU A 156 22.57 11.81 10.64
CA LEU A 156 21.98 10.58 10.12
C LEU A 156 21.13 9.89 11.19
N VAL A 157 21.66 9.68 12.40
CA VAL A 157 20.92 9.06 13.52
C VAL A 157 19.70 9.90 13.88
N ALA A 158 19.83 11.23 13.97
CA ALA A 158 18.71 12.13 14.25
C ALA A 158 17.62 12.05 13.18
N SER A 159 18.00 11.97 11.89
CA SER A 159 17.05 11.82 10.78
C SER A 159 16.30 10.49 10.81
N ILE A 160 16.97 9.40 11.19
CA ILE A 160 16.35 8.07 11.35
C ILE A 160 15.31 8.12 12.47
N ILE A 161 15.66 8.70 13.62
CA ILE A 161 14.75 8.85 14.76
C ILE A 161 13.53 9.69 14.36
N LEU A 162 13.75 10.84 13.71
CA LEU A 162 12.68 11.72 13.25
C LEU A 162 11.76 11.02 12.25
N SER A 163 12.32 10.25 11.31
CA SER A 163 11.56 9.47 10.33
C SER A 163 10.68 8.41 10.99
N ILE A 164 11.23 7.64 11.94
CA ILE A 164 10.46 6.64 12.71
C ILE A 164 9.35 7.31 13.52
N ALA A 165 9.66 8.41 14.21
CA ALA A 165 8.68 9.16 15.00
C ALA A 165 7.53 9.68 14.13
N THR A 166 7.86 10.23 12.95
CA THR A 166 6.87 10.71 11.98
C THR A 166 6.00 9.56 11.45
N LEU A 167 6.61 8.41 11.16
CA LEU A 167 5.88 7.22 10.69
C LEU A 167 4.89 6.72 11.75
N ILE A 168 5.33 6.63 13.01
CA ILE A 168 4.45 6.26 14.14
C ILE A 168 3.32 7.27 14.27
N TYR A 169 3.63 8.57 14.23
CA TYR A 169 2.63 9.64 14.28
C TYR A 169 1.57 9.48 13.19
N VAL A 170 1.96 9.23 11.94
CA VAL A 170 1.05 9.03 10.80
C VAL A 170 0.18 7.77 10.96
N ILE A 171 0.70 6.70 11.55
CA ILE A 171 -0.04 5.45 11.77
C ILE A 171 -1.07 5.60 12.90
N VAL A 172 -0.72 6.32 13.97
CA VAL A 172 -1.55 6.44 15.18
C VAL A 172 -2.57 7.57 15.08
N THR A 173 -2.26 8.64 14.33
CA THR A 173 -3.17 9.78 14.18
C THR A 173 -4.29 9.41 13.20
N PRO A 174 -5.57 9.52 13.61
CA PRO A 174 -6.70 9.32 12.70
C PRO A 174 -6.58 10.26 11.51
N LYS A 175 -6.71 9.73 10.29
CA LYS A 175 -6.85 10.57 9.10
C LYS A 175 -8.24 11.19 9.15
N GLU A 176 -8.34 12.45 9.56
CA GLU A 176 -9.54 13.24 9.29
C GLU A 176 -9.71 13.28 7.76
N GLY A 177 -10.84 12.79 7.27
CA GLY A 177 -11.17 12.90 5.85
C GLY A 177 -11.35 14.37 5.47
N GLU A 178 -11.37 14.67 4.17
CA GLU A 178 -11.72 16.03 3.73
C GLU A 178 -13.07 16.44 4.33
N HIS A 179 -13.13 17.65 4.89
CA HIS A 179 -14.38 18.24 5.37
C HIS A 179 -15.12 18.81 4.17
N PHE A 180 -16.22 18.16 3.80
CA PHE A 180 -17.09 18.67 2.75
C PHE A 180 -18.53 18.21 2.96
N THR A 181 -19.43 18.98 2.37
CA THR A 181 -20.84 18.65 2.29
C THR A 181 -21.17 18.27 0.85
N VAL A 182 -21.84 17.13 0.65
CA VAL A 182 -22.36 16.75 -0.68
C VAL A 182 -23.80 17.23 -0.77
N PHE A 183 -24.09 18.04 -1.78
CA PHE A 183 -25.45 18.41 -2.16
C PHE A 183 -25.75 17.86 -3.55
N TYR A 184 -26.90 17.18 -3.71
CA TYR A 184 -27.28 16.59 -4.99
C TYR A 184 -28.79 16.56 -5.17
N VAL A 185 -29.21 16.44 -6.44
CA VAL A 185 -30.61 16.32 -6.86
C VAL A 185 -30.77 15.01 -7.62
N LEU A 186 -31.84 14.26 -7.34
CA LEU A 186 -32.21 13.04 -8.06
C LEU A 186 -33.60 13.19 -8.66
N GLY A 187 -33.84 12.51 -9.77
CA GLY A 187 -35.18 12.32 -10.32
C GLY A 187 -36.05 11.41 -9.43
N PRO A 188 -37.33 11.23 -9.78
CA PRO A 188 -38.28 10.42 -9.01
C PRO A 188 -37.85 8.97 -8.78
N SER A 189 -37.04 8.41 -9.68
CA SER A 189 -36.49 7.05 -9.61
C SER A 189 -35.25 6.93 -8.71
N GLY A 190 -34.79 8.03 -8.09
CA GLY A 190 -33.57 8.04 -7.28
C GLY A 190 -32.27 8.09 -8.09
N MET A 191 -32.35 8.39 -9.38
CA MET A 191 -31.19 8.51 -10.26
C MET A 191 -30.84 9.98 -10.53
N ALA A 192 -29.56 10.28 -10.78
CA ALA A 192 -29.08 11.63 -11.10
C ALA A 192 -29.32 12.03 -12.58
N TYR A 193 -30.32 11.43 -13.22
CA TYR A 193 -30.79 11.70 -14.57
C TYR A 193 -32.32 11.49 -14.62
N ASP A 194 -32.94 11.71 -15.78
CA ASP A 194 -34.42 11.64 -15.95
C ASP A 194 -35.19 12.61 -15.03
N TYR A 195 -34.67 13.83 -14.91
CA TYR A 195 -35.40 14.91 -14.25
C TYR A 195 -36.68 15.26 -15.03
N PRO A 196 -37.79 15.56 -14.36
CA PRO A 196 -38.99 16.06 -15.01
C PRO A 196 -38.69 17.45 -15.62
N ARG A 197 -38.58 17.52 -16.95
CA ARG A 197 -38.21 18.74 -17.69
C ARG A 197 -39.37 19.38 -18.45
N ASN A 198 -40.35 18.58 -18.86
CA ASN A 198 -41.53 19.04 -19.60
C ASN A 198 -42.73 18.93 -18.68
N LEU A 199 -43.18 20.06 -18.14
CA LEU A 199 -44.33 20.14 -17.25
C LEU A 199 -45.37 21.07 -17.85
N THR A 200 -46.63 20.66 -17.79
CA THR A 200 -47.78 21.49 -18.15
C THR A 200 -48.29 22.28 -16.95
N VAL A 201 -48.99 23.40 -17.20
CA VAL A 201 -49.51 24.25 -16.11
C VAL A 201 -50.52 23.45 -15.29
N GLY A 202 -50.26 23.32 -13.98
CA GLY A 202 -51.06 22.52 -13.04
C GLY A 202 -50.59 21.09 -12.86
N GLU A 203 -49.52 20.67 -13.54
CA GLU A 203 -48.90 19.35 -13.37
C GLU A 203 -47.89 19.36 -12.21
N ASN A 204 -48.01 18.39 -11.29
CA ASN A 204 -47.08 18.23 -10.19
C ASN A 204 -45.88 17.39 -10.61
N ALA A 205 -44.67 17.84 -10.26
CA ALA A 205 -43.45 17.07 -10.43
C ALA A 205 -42.66 17.02 -9.12
N THR A 206 -41.94 15.93 -8.94
CA THR A 206 -41.13 15.70 -7.74
C THR A 206 -39.68 15.52 -8.13
N VAL A 207 -38.80 16.11 -7.34
CA VAL A 207 -37.36 15.83 -7.32
C VAL A 207 -36.94 15.52 -5.89
N ILE A 208 -35.88 14.74 -5.72
CA ILE A 208 -35.34 14.38 -4.41
C ILE A 208 -34.09 15.20 -4.19
N LEU A 209 -34.04 15.95 -3.09
CA LEU A 209 -32.87 16.71 -2.66
C LEU A 209 -32.13 15.93 -1.58
N GLY A 210 -30.81 15.76 -1.76
CA GLY A 210 -29.96 15.06 -0.81
C GLY A 210 -28.84 15.95 -0.29
N VAL A 211 -28.66 15.96 1.04
CA VAL A 211 -27.51 16.56 1.72
C VAL A 211 -26.79 15.45 2.48
N LYS A 212 -25.49 15.30 2.27
CA LYS A 212 -24.64 14.37 3.02
C LYS A 212 -23.52 15.12 3.71
N ASN A 213 -23.61 15.17 5.03
CA ASN A 213 -22.66 15.81 5.92
C ASN A 213 -21.39 14.94 6.08
N HIS A 214 -20.22 15.44 5.66
CA HIS A 214 -18.91 14.89 6.01
C HIS A 214 -18.05 15.90 6.79
N GLU A 215 -18.68 16.83 7.51
CA GLU A 215 -17.99 17.88 8.27
C GLU A 215 -17.46 17.39 9.64
N TYR A 216 -17.72 16.13 10.01
CA TYR A 216 -17.38 15.52 11.31
C TYR A 216 -17.92 16.27 12.54
N LYS A 217 -18.89 17.16 12.32
CA LYS A 217 -19.64 17.90 13.34
C LYS A 217 -21.09 18.02 12.91
N THR A 218 -21.98 18.27 13.86
CA THR A 218 -23.37 18.60 13.56
C THR A 218 -23.41 19.96 12.87
N VAL A 219 -24.01 20.01 11.68
CA VAL A 219 -24.21 21.22 10.88
C VAL A 219 -25.68 21.29 10.49
N THR A 220 -26.28 22.47 10.63
CA THR A 220 -27.65 22.76 10.20
C THR A 220 -27.62 23.26 8.75
N TYR A 221 -28.43 22.68 7.89
CA TYR A 221 -28.53 23.07 6.49
C TYR A 221 -29.89 23.72 6.20
N THR A 222 -29.87 24.81 5.44
CA THR A 222 -31.08 25.45 4.93
C THR A 222 -31.10 25.32 3.42
N ILE A 223 -32.09 24.61 2.89
CA ILE A 223 -32.28 24.46 1.46
C ILE A 223 -33.27 25.53 1.00
N VAL A 224 -32.86 26.30 -0.01
CA VAL A 224 -33.70 27.35 -0.61
C VAL A 224 -33.91 27.03 -2.09
N VAL A 225 -35.17 26.94 -2.48
CA VAL A 225 -35.57 26.69 -3.88
C VAL A 225 -36.08 28.00 -4.48
N TYR A 226 -35.52 28.36 -5.64
CA TYR A 226 -35.92 29.57 -6.37
C TYR A 226 -36.53 29.21 -7.73
N PRO A 227 -37.63 29.86 -8.13
CA PRO A 227 -38.09 29.79 -9.52
C PRO A 227 -37.07 30.48 -10.43
N ALA A 228 -36.66 29.80 -11.51
CA ALA A 228 -35.84 30.43 -12.55
C ALA A 228 -36.70 31.47 -13.30
N LEU A 229 -36.33 32.73 -13.19
CA LEU A 229 -37.16 33.89 -13.55
C LEU A 229 -37.57 33.91 -15.04
N ARG A 230 -38.88 33.91 -15.29
CA ARG A 230 -39.52 34.84 -16.24
C ARG A 230 -40.46 35.68 -15.39
N GLU A 231 -40.28 37.00 -15.42
CA GLU A 231 -40.89 38.03 -14.55
C GLU A 231 -42.23 37.64 -13.88
N GLY A 232 -42.25 37.58 -12.55
CA GLY A 232 -43.45 37.34 -11.74
C GLY A 232 -43.16 37.29 -10.23
N ASN A 233 -44.12 37.72 -9.40
CA ASN A 233 -44.05 37.61 -7.93
C ASN A 233 -44.37 36.17 -7.49
N TYR A 234 -43.50 35.54 -6.71
CA TYR A 234 -43.72 34.19 -6.16
C TYR A 234 -43.39 34.09 -4.66
N THR A 235 -44.07 33.14 -4.01
CA THR A 235 -43.91 32.75 -2.61
C THR A 235 -42.64 31.93 -2.43
N ARG A 236 -41.88 32.18 -1.34
CA ARG A 236 -40.65 31.46 -1.01
C ARG A 236 -40.96 30.29 -0.09
N GLU A 237 -40.41 29.11 -0.38
CA GLU A 237 -40.45 27.96 0.53
C GLU A 237 -39.05 27.65 1.06
N PHE A 238 -38.94 27.53 2.39
CA PHE A 238 -37.71 27.20 3.10
C PHE A 238 -37.85 25.81 3.69
N LEU A 239 -36.84 24.96 3.47
CA LEU A 239 -36.76 23.64 4.08
C LEU A 239 -35.51 23.59 4.97
N GLU A 240 -35.73 23.44 6.28
CA GLU A 240 -34.68 23.14 7.26
C GLU A 240 -34.52 21.63 7.38
N VAL A 241 -33.29 21.14 7.25
CA VAL A 241 -32.95 19.70 7.27
C VAL A 241 -31.70 19.46 8.11
#